data_AF-A0A2W6B658-F1
#
_entry.id   AF-A0A2W6B658-F1
#
_cell.length_a   1.000
_cell.length_b   1.000
_cell.length_c   1.000
_cell.angle_alpha   90.00
_cell.angle_beta   90.00
_cell.angle_gamma   90.00
#
_symmetry.space_group_name_H-M   'P 1'
#
loop_
_entity.id
_entity.type
_entity.pdbx_description
1 polymer ?
#
loop_
_entity_poly.entity_id
_entity_poly.type
_entity_poly.pdbx_seq_one_letter_code
_entity_poly.pdbx_strand_id
1 'polypeptide(L)'
;MHRSTRIPLRVPETTVRRSRPRKRPDRGLMDTSIVIDLDRIDASVFPHELAISAVTLAELAAGPHATNDPLERAIRQDRLQRAESTFDPLPVDSGVARAYGRIYAAVVAAGRKSRGRRALDLFVAATALAADIPLYTRNPDDFRDLDALVEVVAVGERRNQRPSRRS
;
A
#
# COMPACT_ATOMS: atom_id res chain seq x y z
N MET A 1 59.45 -26.75 -33.39
CA MET A 1 59.30 -25.99 -32.13
C MET A 1 58.00 -25.17 -32.20
N HIS A 2 56.93 -25.63 -31.54
CA HIS A 2 55.61 -24.98 -31.55
C HIS A 2 55.55 -23.90 -30.47
N ARG A 3 55.31 -22.63 -30.85
CA ARG A 3 55.03 -21.54 -29.90
C ARG A 3 53.51 -21.41 -29.75
N SER A 4 53.01 -21.83 -28.59
CA SER A 4 51.61 -21.68 -28.17
C SER A 4 51.38 -20.27 -27.64
N THR A 5 50.56 -19.47 -28.32
CA THR A 5 50.17 -18.12 -27.89
C THR A 5 48.81 -18.19 -27.21
N ARG A 6 48.76 -18.03 -25.87
CA ARG A 6 47.51 -17.94 -25.11
C ARG A 6 46.91 -16.54 -25.24
N ILE A 7 45.68 -16.47 -25.74
CA ILE A 7 44.84 -15.26 -25.73
C ILE A 7 44.20 -15.14 -24.34
N PRO A 8 44.26 -13.99 -23.65
CA PRO A 8 43.56 -13.83 -22.38
C PRO A 8 42.06 -13.58 -22.62
N LEU A 9 41.22 -14.41 -21.99
CA LEU A 9 39.77 -14.22 -21.91
C LEU A 9 39.47 -13.02 -20.98
N ARG A 10 38.98 -11.92 -21.56
CA ARG A 10 38.47 -10.77 -20.81
C ARG A 10 37.06 -11.09 -20.31
N VAL A 11 36.92 -11.29 -19.01
CA VAL A 11 35.61 -11.42 -18.33
C VAL A 11 34.89 -10.07 -18.41
N PRO A 12 33.62 -9.99 -18.85
CA PRO A 12 32.89 -8.74 -18.85
C PRO A 12 32.51 -8.37 -17.41
N GLU A 13 32.98 -7.21 -16.94
CA GLU A 13 32.53 -6.62 -15.69
C GLU A 13 31.02 -6.40 -15.74
N THR A 14 30.31 -7.11 -14.88
CA THR A 14 28.88 -6.92 -14.67
C THR A 14 28.70 -5.55 -14.05
N THR A 15 28.39 -4.56 -14.88
CA THR A 15 27.99 -3.23 -14.40
C THR A 15 26.67 -3.42 -13.67
N VAL A 16 26.74 -3.55 -12.34
CA VAL A 16 25.58 -3.45 -11.45
C VAL A 16 25.01 -2.07 -11.70
N ARG A 17 23.94 -2.02 -12.49
CA ARG A 17 23.17 -0.82 -12.79
C ARG A 17 22.62 -0.35 -11.45
N ARG A 18 23.32 0.56 -10.76
CA ARG A 18 22.85 1.18 -9.52
C ARG A 18 21.47 1.74 -9.81
N SER A 19 20.45 1.11 -9.22
CA SER A 19 19.08 1.58 -9.31
C SER A 19 19.07 3.01 -8.79
N ARG A 20 18.66 3.96 -9.63
CA ARG A 20 18.36 5.32 -9.16
C ARG A 20 17.35 5.17 -8.02
N PRO A 21 17.52 5.85 -6.86
CA PRO A 21 16.50 5.83 -5.83
C PRO A 21 15.20 6.28 -6.49
N ARG A 22 14.15 5.43 -6.47
CA ARG A 22 12.83 5.83 -6.97
C ARG A 22 12.44 7.08 -6.17
N LYS A 23 12.20 8.19 -6.88
CA LYS A 23 11.69 9.42 -6.26
C LYS A 23 10.41 9.05 -5.52
N ARG A 24 10.27 9.48 -4.26
CA ARG A 24 9.03 9.22 -3.50
C ARG A 24 7.83 9.77 -4.28
N PRO A 25 6.70 9.04 -4.35
CA PRO A 25 5.49 9.57 -4.96
C PRO A 25 5.05 10.85 -4.24
N ASP A 26 4.49 11.80 -4.98
CA ASP A 26 3.99 13.04 -4.41
C ASP A 26 2.77 12.77 -3.52
N ARG A 27 1.92 11.80 -3.89
CA ARG A 27 0.72 11.40 -3.12
C ARG A 27 0.50 9.89 -3.15
N GLY A 28 -0.12 9.34 -2.11
CA GLY A 28 -0.53 7.93 -2.07
C GLY A 28 -1.76 7.69 -1.22
N LEU A 29 -2.53 6.66 -1.58
CA LEU A 29 -3.74 6.25 -0.86
C LEU A 29 -3.37 5.23 0.22
N MET A 30 -3.69 5.54 1.47
CA MET A 30 -3.50 4.65 2.61
C MET A 30 -4.76 3.81 2.80
N ASP A 31 -4.63 2.49 2.83
CA ASP A 31 -5.71 1.63 3.28
C ASP A 31 -5.93 1.77 4.80
N THR A 32 -7.01 1.17 5.30
CA THR A 32 -7.39 1.24 6.71
C THR A 32 -6.32 0.64 7.63
N SER A 33 -5.58 -0.38 7.16
CA SER A 33 -4.50 -1.01 7.94
C SER A 33 -3.31 -0.09 8.18
N ILE A 34 -3.02 0.82 7.24
CA ILE A 34 -1.99 1.85 7.40
C ILE A 34 -2.48 2.95 8.33
N VAL A 35 -3.72 3.42 8.17
CA VAL A 35 -4.28 4.49 9.01
C VAL A 35 -4.30 4.08 10.49
N ILE A 36 -4.64 2.82 10.78
CA ILE A 36 -4.68 2.29 12.16
C ILE A 36 -3.29 2.27 12.82
N ASP A 37 -2.24 2.00 12.04
CA ASP A 37 -0.87 1.82 12.55
C ASP A 37 0.08 2.95 12.14
N LEU A 38 -0.45 4.11 11.76
CA LEU A 38 0.30 5.23 11.18
C LEU A 38 1.50 5.64 12.06
N ASP A 39 1.29 5.75 13.37
CA ASP A 39 2.33 6.14 14.35
C ASP A 39 3.42 5.07 14.54
N ARG A 40 3.16 3.83 14.14
CA ARG A 40 4.08 2.69 14.27
C ARG A 40 4.94 2.47 13.03
N ILE A 41 4.62 3.14 11.93
CA ILE A 41 5.32 3.03 10.65
C ILE A 41 6.43 4.09 10.59
N ASP A 42 7.52 3.78 9.90
CA ASP A 42 8.56 4.77 9.62
C ASP A 42 8.05 5.76 8.57
N ALA A 43 7.97 7.05 8.91
CA ALA A 43 7.55 8.09 7.98
C ALA A 43 8.42 8.17 6.70
N SER A 44 9.61 7.55 6.72
CA SER A 44 10.46 7.46 5.54
C SER A 44 9.89 6.59 4.40
N VAL A 45 8.89 5.75 4.68
CA VAL A 45 8.27 4.88 3.67
C VAL A 45 7.09 5.55 2.96
N PHE A 46 6.56 6.63 3.53
CA PHE A 46 5.37 7.30 3.03
C PHE A 46 5.66 8.28 1.88
N PRO A 47 4.65 8.51 1.01
CA PRO A 47 4.69 9.58 0.00
C PRO A 47 4.73 10.95 0.67
N HIS A 48 4.90 12.01 -0.12
CA HIS A 48 4.88 13.38 0.41
C HIS A 48 3.51 13.78 0.98
N GLU A 49 2.44 13.33 0.35
CA GLU A 49 1.06 13.57 0.76
C GLU A 49 0.30 12.25 0.96
N LEU A 50 -0.37 12.13 2.11
CA LEU A 50 -1.18 10.98 2.48
C LEU A 50 -2.65 11.27 2.17
N ALA A 51 -3.32 10.34 1.49
CA ALA A 51 -4.77 10.38 1.28
C ALA A 51 -5.42 9.12 1.85
N ILE A 52 -6.70 9.19 2.20
CA ILE A 52 -7.55 8.02 2.51
C ILE A 52 -8.78 8.03 1.60
N SER A 53 -9.42 6.89 1.44
CA SER A 53 -10.71 6.81 0.74
C SER A 53 -11.87 7.10 1.71
N ALA A 54 -13.00 7.57 1.19
CA ALA A 54 -14.25 7.64 1.97
C ALA A 54 -14.69 6.27 2.50
N VAL A 55 -14.30 5.17 1.82
CA VAL A 55 -14.53 3.79 2.30
C VAL A 55 -13.72 3.50 3.56
N THR A 56 -12.45 3.89 3.58
CA THR A 56 -11.59 3.79 4.77
C THR A 56 -12.18 4.57 5.94
N LEU A 57 -12.66 5.79 5.71
CA LEU A 57 -13.35 6.56 6.74
C LEU A 57 -14.62 5.85 7.22
N ALA A 58 -15.42 5.29 6.31
CA ALA A 58 -16.63 4.53 6.67
C ALA A 58 -16.32 3.29 7.53
N GLU A 59 -15.23 2.57 7.24
CA GLU A 59 -14.78 1.43 8.05
C GLU A 59 -14.38 1.87 9.47
N LEU A 60 -13.65 2.98 9.60
CA LEU A 60 -13.30 3.57 10.89
C LEU A 60 -14.54 4.02 11.66
N ALA A 61 -15.51 4.63 10.97
CA ALA A 61 -16.78 5.08 11.56
C ALA A 61 -17.65 3.93 12.06
N ALA A 62 -17.66 2.80 11.36
CA ALA A 62 -18.37 1.60 11.81
C ALA A 62 -17.69 0.92 13.02
N GLY A 63 -16.37 1.09 13.17
CA GLY A 63 -15.54 0.43 14.17
C GLY A 63 -16.06 0.48 15.62
N PRO A 64 -16.37 1.66 16.19
CA PRO A 64 -16.91 1.80 17.55
C PRO A 64 -18.25 1.09 17.75
N HIS A 65 -19.07 0.98 16.71
CA HIS A 65 -20.37 0.31 16.77
C HIS A 65 -20.28 -1.22 16.66
N ALA A 66 -19.14 -1.74 16.20
CA ALA A 66 -18.90 -3.17 16.01
C ALA A 66 -18.30 -3.89 17.24
N THR A 67 -18.20 -3.22 18.40
CA THR A 67 -17.64 -3.81 19.63
C THR A 67 -18.54 -3.55 20.84
N ASN A 68 -18.55 -4.49 21.78
CA ASN A 68 -19.22 -4.35 23.08
C ASN A 68 -18.25 -3.97 24.21
N ASP A 69 -16.93 -4.07 23.99
CA ASP A 69 -15.92 -3.67 24.97
C ASP A 69 -15.79 -2.14 25.02
N PRO A 70 -16.07 -1.49 26.17
CA PRO A 70 -15.93 -0.04 26.33
C PRO A 70 -14.52 0.48 26.03
N LEU A 71 -13.47 -0.27 26.36
CA LEU A 71 -12.09 0.18 26.14
C LEU A 71 -11.75 0.17 24.65
N GLU A 72 -12.03 -0.95 23.97
CA GLU A 72 -11.85 -1.05 22.51
C GLU A 72 -12.71 -0.02 21.76
N ARG A 73 -13.92 0.26 22.25
CA ARG A 73 -14.78 1.31 21.68
C ARG A 73 -14.13 2.68 21.75
N ALA A 74 -13.58 3.06 22.91
CA ALA A 74 -12.89 4.33 23.10
C ALA A 74 -11.65 4.45 22.18
N ILE A 75 -10.87 3.37 22.03
CA ILE A 75 -9.72 3.32 21.12
C ILE A 75 -10.16 3.54 19.67
N ARG A 76 -11.23 2.86 19.21
CA ARG A 76 -11.74 3.04 17.84
C ARG A 76 -12.34 4.42 17.61
N GLN A 77 -12.95 5.02 18.62
CA GLN A 77 -13.48 6.38 18.54
C GLN A 77 -12.36 7.42 18.41
N ASP A 78 -11.29 7.29 19.19
CA ASP A 78 -10.10 8.15 19.08
C ASP A 78 -9.45 8.02 17.69
N ARG A 79 -9.33 6.80 17.15
CA ARG A 79 -8.84 6.58 15.77
C ARG A 79 -9.70 7.28 14.71
N LEU A 80 -11.03 7.21 14.81
CA LEU A 80 -11.93 7.91 13.89
C LEU A 80 -11.71 9.42 13.95
N GLN A 81 -11.69 10.01 15.16
CA GLN A 81 -11.51 11.46 15.35
C GLN A 81 -10.16 11.95 14.81
N ARG A 82 -9.09 11.18 15.00
CA ARG A 82 -7.78 11.48 14.40
C ARG A 82 -7.84 11.45 12.87
N ALA A 83 -8.50 10.45 12.29
CA ALA A 83 -8.63 10.37 10.84
C ALA A 83 -9.43 11.57 10.28
N GLU A 84 -10.56 11.93 10.91
CA GLU A 84 -11.40 13.07 10.50
C GLU A 84 -10.69 14.43 10.62
N SER A 85 -9.79 14.58 11.61
CA SER A 85 -9.01 15.81 11.78
C SER A 85 -7.76 15.88 10.89
N THR A 86 -7.29 14.74 10.37
CA THR A 86 -6.05 14.66 9.59
C THR A 86 -6.30 14.62 8.10
N PHE A 87 -7.38 13.98 7.64
CA PHE A 87 -7.58 13.68 6.23
C PHE A 87 -8.87 14.30 5.68
N ASP A 88 -8.80 14.75 4.43
CA ASP A 88 -9.96 14.96 3.56
C ASP A 88 -10.10 13.73 2.64
N PRO A 89 -11.08 12.82 2.89
CA PRO A 89 -11.17 11.56 2.17
C PRO A 89 -11.55 11.72 0.70
N LEU A 90 -10.91 10.94 -0.17
CA LEU A 90 -11.32 10.88 -1.58
C LEU A 90 -12.72 10.26 -1.71
N PRO A 91 -13.65 10.92 -2.43
CA PRO A 91 -15.02 10.46 -2.54
C PRO A 91 -15.15 9.22 -3.42
N VAL A 92 -16.19 8.41 -3.17
CA VAL A 92 -16.62 7.37 -4.12
C VAL A 92 -17.55 8.00 -5.15
N ASP A 93 -16.98 8.38 -6.28
CA ASP A 93 -17.69 9.06 -7.37
C ASP A 93 -17.84 8.16 -8.61
N SER A 94 -18.30 8.74 -9.73
CA SER A 94 -18.45 8.02 -10.99
C SER A 94 -17.12 7.50 -11.56
N GLY A 95 -15.99 8.17 -11.28
CA GLY A 95 -14.65 7.74 -11.67
C GLY A 95 -14.25 6.49 -10.92
N VAL A 96 -14.45 6.50 -9.59
CA VAL A 96 -14.24 5.32 -8.73
C VAL A 96 -15.14 4.16 -9.15
N ALA A 97 -16.41 4.42 -9.48
CA ALA A 97 -17.33 3.36 -9.94
C ALA A 97 -16.86 2.68 -11.25
N ARG A 98 -16.35 3.45 -12.22
CA ARG A 98 -15.78 2.89 -13.46
C ARG A 98 -14.49 2.12 -13.20
N ALA A 99 -13.63 2.66 -12.33
CA ALA A 99 -12.41 1.99 -11.90
C ALA A 99 -12.72 0.64 -11.22
N TYR A 100 -13.74 0.61 -10.36
CA TYR A 100 -14.19 -0.61 -9.69
C TYR A 100 -14.61 -1.70 -10.69
N GLY A 101 -15.30 -1.35 -11.78
CA GLY A 101 -15.65 -2.31 -12.83
C GLY A 101 -14.42 -3.01 -13.43
N ARG A 102 -13.33 -2.26 -13.66
CA ARG A 102 -12.05 -2.82 -14.16
C ARG A 102 -11.37 -3.72 -13.13
N ILE A 103 -11.31 -3.26 -11.88
CA ILE A 103 -10.77 -4.02 -10.75
C ILE A 103 -11.54 -5.34 -10.56
N TYR A 104 -12.88 -5.27 -10.57
CA TYR A 104 -13.74 -6.43 -10.44
C TYR A 104 -13.51 -7.45 -11.57
N ALA A 105 -13.41 -6.98 -12.82
CA ALA A 105 -13.13 -7.84 -13.96
C ALA A 105 -11.78 -8.59 -13.81
N ALA A 106 -10.74 -7.91 -13.33
CA ALA A 106 -9.44 -8.53 -13.05
C ALA A 106 -9.53 -9.60 -11.94
N VAL A 107 -10.25 -9.32 -10.86
CA VAL A 107 -10.45 -10.27 -9.75
C VAL A 107 -11.21 -11.52 -10.19
N VAL A 108 -12.26 -11.34 -11.01
CA VAL A 108 -13.04 -12.46 -11.55
C VAL A 108 -12.20 -13.30 -12.53
N ALA A 109 -11.42 -12.65 -13.39
CA ALA A 109 -10.49 -13.35 -14.30
C ALA A 109 -9.44 -14.17 -13.54
N ALA A 110 -9.02 -13.71 -12.35
CA ALA A 110 -8.15 -14.45 -11.44
C ALA A 110 -8.87 -15.54 -10.60
N GLY A 111 -10.16 -15.78 -10.84
CA GLY A 111 -10.93 -16.84 -10.17
C GLY A 111 -11.29 -16.55 -8.71
N ARG A 112 -11.19 -15.29 -8.26
CA ARG A 112 -11.43 -14.89 -6.87
C ARG A 112 -12.85 -14.34 -6.67
N LYS A 113 -13.36 -14.45 -5.44
CA LYS A 113 -14.69 -13.93 -5.05
C LYS A 113 -14.56 -12.50 -4.50
N SER A 114 -15.50 -11.63 -4.86
CA SER A 114 -15.57 -10.22 -4.44
C SER A 114 -16.83 -9.97 -3.58
N ARG A 115 -16.89 -10.57 -2.38
CA ARG A 115 -18.05 -10.45 -1.47
C ARG A 115 -17.65 -9.99 -0.08
N GLY A 116 -18.58 -9.33 0.62
CA GLY A 116 -18.37 -8.86 2.00
C GLY A 116 -17.25 -7.82 2.09
N ARG A 117 -16.39 -7.94 3.11
CA ARG A 117 -15.22 -7.06 3.33
C ARG A 117 -14.38 -6.86 2.06
N ARG A 118 -14.23 -7.92 1.27
CA ARG A 118 -13.46 -7.88 0.03
C ARG A 118 -13.96 -6.82 -0.95
N ALA A 119 -15.27 -6.57 -1.01
CA ALA A 119 -15.82 -5.55 -1.90
C ALA A 119 -15.39 -4.13 -1.48
N LEU A 120 -15.27 -3.86 -0.17
CA LEU A 120 -14.77 -2.59 0.35
C LEU A 120 -13.29 -2.40 -0.02
N ASP A 121 -12.45 -3.43 0.16
CA ASP A 121 -11.04 -3.39 -0.26
C ASP A 121 -10.91 -3.07 -1.76
N LEU A 122 -11.76 -3.65 -2.61
CA LEU A 122 -11.76 -3.36 -4.05
C LEU A 122 -12.19 -1.92 -4.36
N PHE A 123 -13.05 -1.30 -3.55
CA PHE A 123 -13.36 0.13 -3.68
C PHE A 123 -12.18 1.02 -3.25
N VAL A 124 -11.42 0.62 -2.24
CA VAL A 124 -10.17 1.32 -1.88
C VAL A 124 -9.19 1.27 -3.05
N ALA A 125 -8.98 0.09 -3.65
CA ALA A 125 -8.13 -0.06 -4.84
C ALA A 125 -8.67 0.71 -6.04
N ALA A 126 -9.99 0.73 -6.25
CA ALA A 126 -10.63 1.51 -7.31
C ALA A 126 -10.44 3.02 -7.11
N THR A 127 -10.42 3.49 -5.86
CA THR A 127 -10.15 4.88 -5.52
C THR A 127 -8.71 5.25 -5.88
N ALA A 128 -7.75 4.40 -5.56
CA ALA A 128 -6.35 4.58 -5.96
C ALA A 128 -6.21 4.62 -7.49
N LEU A 129 -6.86 3.68 -8.19
CA LEU A 129 -6.87 3.62 -9.65
C LEU A 129 -7.50 4.86 -10.30
N ALA A 130 -8.60 5.38 -9.74
CA ALA A 130 -9.29 6.54 -10.27
C ALA A 130 -8.50 7.83 -10.07
N ALA A 131 -7.77 7.94 -8.96
CA ALA A 131 -6.93 9.08 -8.62
C ALA A 131 -5.51 9.00 -9.20
N ASP A 132 -5.15 7.89 -9.86
CA ASP A 132 -3.81 7.61 -10.41
C ASP A 132 -2.68 7.75 -9.37
N ILE A 133 -2.91 7.19 -8.17
CA ILE A 133 -1.95 7.20 -7.07
C ILE A 133 -1.70 5.79 -6.53
N PRO A 134 -0.50 5.50 -6.01
CA PRO A 134 -0.18 4.20 -5.40
C PRO A 134 -1.04 3.91 -4.16
N LEU A 135 -1.41 2.63 -3.99
CA LEU A 135 -2.10 2.10 -2.82
C LEU A 135 -1.08 1.55 -1.81
N TYR A 136 -1.05 2.11 -0.62
CA TYR A 136 -0.23 1.66 0.49
C TYR A 136 -1.05 0.75 1.41
N THR A 137 -0.50 -0.42 1.73
CA THR A 137 -1.17 -1.42 2.55
C THR A 137 -0.16 -2.25 3.35
N ARG A 138 -0.61 -2.78 4.49
CA ARG A 138 0.11 -3.83 5.22
C ARG A 138 -0.29 -5.24 4.78
N ASN A 139 -1.30 -5.38 3.93
CA ASN A 139 -1.83 -6.65 3.45
C ASN A 139 -1.75 -6.74 1.91
N PRO A 140 -0.54 -6.69 1.30
CA PRO A 140 -0.39 -6.64 -0.16
C PRO A 140 -0.98 -7.87 -0.88
N ASP A 141 -1.08 -9.02 -0.20
CA ASP A 141 -1.69 -10.24 -0.75
C ASP A 141 -3.18 -10.09 -1.04
N ASP A 142 -3.84 -9.13 -0.39
CA ASP A 142 -5.19 -8.74 -0.73
C ASP A 142 -5.22 -8.09 -2.11
N PHE A 143 -4.16 -7.48 -2.62
CA PHE A 143 -4.22 -6.74 -3.90
C PHE A 143 -3.40 -7.35 -5.04
N ARG A 144 -2.74 -8.49 -4.81
CA ARG A 144 -1.85 -9.17 -5.78
C ARG A 144 -2.40 -9.37 -7.19
N ASP A 145 -3.72 -9.51 -7.32
CA ASP A 145 -4.38 -9.79 -8.61
C ASP A 145 -4.58 -8.48 -9.43
N LEU A 146 -4.11 -7.34 -8.91
CA LEU A 146 -4.36 -5.98 -9.43
C LEU A 146 -3.09 -5.24 -9.86
N ASP A 147 -1.91 -5.88 -9.81
CA ASP A 147 -0.60 -5.26 -10.10
C ASP A 147 -0.52 -4.59 -11.48
N ALA A 148 -1.32 -5.06 -12.46
CA ALA A 148 -1.41 -4.48 -13.79
C ALA A 148 -2.27 -3.20 -13.85
N LEU A 149 -3.03 -2.89 -12.80
CA LEU A 149 -3.96 -1.78 -12.72
C LEU A 149 -3.52 -0.74 -11.69
N VAL A 150 -3.07 -1.17 -10.51
CA VAL A 150 -2.74 -0.29 -9.38
C VAL A 150 -1.34 -0.60 -8.88
N GLU A 151 -0.52 0.44 -8.68
CA GLU A 151 0.75 0.27 -7.96
C GLU A 151 0.44 0.02 -6.47
N VAL A 152 0.73 -1.19 -5.99
CA VAL A 152 0.57 -1.57 -4.59
C VAL A 152 1.92 -1.49 -3.88
N VAL A 153 1.99 -0.70 -2.81
CA VAL A 153 3.19 -0.52 -1.99
C VAL A 153 2.98 -1.21 -0.64
N ALA A 154 3.70 -2.30 -0.42
CA ALA A 154 3.71 -3.01 0.85
C ALA A 154 4.48 -2.23 1.92
N VAL A 155 3.86 -2.02 3.08
CA VAL A 155 4.48 -1.33 4.22
C VAL A 155 4.63 -2.29 5.40
N GLY A 156 5.87 -2.47 5.85
CA GLY A 156 6.20 -3.23 7.06
C GLY A 156 6.32 -2.34 8.29
N GLU A 157 6.43 -2.97 9.46
CA GLU A 157 6.71 -2.28 10.72
C GLU A 157 8.10 -1.59 10.71
N ARG A 158 8.27 -0.61 11.60
CA ARG A 158 9.60 -0.04 11.89
C ARG A 158 10.58 -1.16 12.20
N ARG A 159 11.59 -1.37 11.33
CA ARG A 159 12.76 -2.16 11.72
C ARG A 159 13.44 -1.43 12.87
N ASN A 160 13.34 -1.97 14.09
CA ASN A 160 14.19 -1.56 15.20
C ASN A 160 15.64 -1.63 14.72
N GLN A 161 16.29 -0.46 14.60
CA GLN A 161 17.73 -0.39 14.42
C GLN A 161 18.35 -0.90 15.73
N ARG A 162 18.67 -2.20 15.80
CA ARG A 162 19.54 -2.70 16.87
C ARG A 162 20.89 -1.99 16.71
N PRO A 163 21.44 -1.32 17.74
CA PRO A 163 22.80 -0.80 17.65
C PRO A 163 23.73 -1.98 17.40
N SER A 164 24.60 -1.85 16.38
CA SER A 164 25.63 -2.85 16.14
C SER A 164 26.52 -2.91 17.38
N ARG A 165 26.42 -4.01 18.13
CA ARG A 165 27.43 -4.34 19.14
C ARG A 165 28.70 -4.69 18.37
N ARG A 166 29.54 -3.69 18.12
CA ARG A 166 30.99 -3.88 17.95
C ARG A 166 31.63 -3.71 19.31
N SER A 167 32.11 -4.81 19.87
CA SER A 167 33.29 -4.93 20.74
C SER A 167 33.58 -6.42 20.88
#